data_AF-A0A840YIN5-F1
#
_entry.id   AF-A0A840YIN5-F1
#
_cell.length_a   1.000
_cell.length_b   1.000
_cell.length_c   1.000
_cell.angle_alpha   90.00
_cell.angle_beta   90.00
_cell.angle_gamma   90.00
#
_symmetry.space_group_name_H-M   'P 1'
#
loop_
_entity.id
_entity.type
_entity.pdbx_description
1 polymer ?
#
loop_
_entity_poly.entity_id
_entity_poly.type
_entity_poly.pdbx_seq_one_letter_code
_entity_poly.pdbx_strand_id
1 'polypeptide(L)'
;MDEARVGQQGTLTRIWAKRGTRPRAVRDHRYTWAWLFGAVCPERAVGAAVVLPEVNVEAMNIHLAEISRCVTEDAHAVLVLDGAGWHTSPRLSLPENITLVPLPPKCPEPPRQCLEAGRESLDTGPL
;
A
#
# COMPACT_ATOMS: atom_id res chain seq x y z
N MET A 1 -0.51 -1.74 -5.70
CA MET A 1 -0.09 -1.98 -4.32
C MET A 1 -0.21 -0.66 -3.58
N ASP A 2 -0.59 -0.76 -2.32
CA ASP A 2 -0.83 0.38 -1.46
C ASP A 2 -0.56 -0.03 0.00
N GLU A 3 -0.40 0.98 0.85
CA GLU A 3 -0.19 0.81 2.28
C GLU A 3 -1.27 1.48 3.11
N ALA A 4 -1.80 0.73 4.07
CA ALA A 4 -2.79 1.22 5.01
C ALA A 4 -2.26 1.12 6.44
N ARG A 5 -2.32 2.23 7.17
CA ARG A 5 -2.06 2.21 8.61
C ARG A 5 -3.30 1.75 9.35
N VAL A 6 -3.17 0.66 10.12
CA VAL A 6 -4.21 0.14 11.01
C VAL A 6 -3.77 0.29 12.44
N GLY A 7 -4.65 0.79 13.30
CA GLY A 7 -4.31 1.00 14.69
C GLY A 7 -5.46 1.53 15.52
N GLN A 8 -5.20 1.63 16.82
CA GLN A 8 -6.15 2.23 17.74
C GLN A 8 -6.27 3.73 17.44
N GLN A 9 -7.44 4.15 16.97
CA GLN A 9 -7.81 5.56 16.96
C GLN A 9 -8.21 5.95 18.39
N GLY A 10 -7.57 6.98 18.95
CA GLY A 10 -7.84 7.45 20.31
C GLY A 10 -9.30 7.87 20.54
N THR A 11 -9.68 8.02 21.81
CA THR A 11 -11.07 8.24 22.24
C THR A 11 -11.67 9.54 21.67
N LEU A 12 -12.89 9.46 21.14
CA LEU A 12 -13.67 10.64 20.79
C LEU A 12 -14.12 11.37 22.07
N THR A 13 -13.79 12.65 22.19
CA THR A 13 -14.08 13.46 23.39
C THR A 13 -15.30 14.37 23.21
N ARG A 14 -16.39 13.87 22.61
CA ARG A 14 -17.64 14.62 22.50
C ARG A 14 -18.46 14.45 23.79
N ILE A 15 -18.77 15.56 24.45
CA ILE A 15 -19.57 15.59 25.67
C ILE A 15 -20.70 16.62 25.55
N TRP A 16 -21.89 16.26 26.01
CA TRP A 16 -23.00 17.19 26.18
C TRP A 16 -22.84 17.92 27.51
N ALA A 17 -23.05 19.24 27.51
CA ALA A 17 -22.98 20.03 28.74
C ALA A 17 -23.98 21.18 28.72
N LYS A 18 -24.35 21.62 29.93
CA LYS A 18 -25.31 22.71 30.14
C LYS A 18 -24.78 23.98 29.47
N ARG A 19 -25.65 24.73 28.79
CA ARG A 19 -25.29 26.03 28.20
C ARG A 19 -24.68 26.95 29.27
N GLY A 20 -23.57 27.59 28.94
CA GLY A 20 -22.79 28.43 29.86
C GLY A 20 -21.75 27.69 30.70
N THR A 21 -21.62 26.36 30.56
CA THR A 21 -20.55 25.60 31.25
C THR A 21 -19.38 25.26 30.33
N ARG A 22 -18.18 25.12 30.92
CA ARG A 22 -16.96 24.72 30.20
C ARG A 22 -16.39 23.43 30.80
N PRO A 23 -16.99 22.27 30.48
CA PRO A 23 -16.46 20.98 30.95
C PRO A 23 -15.11 20.66 30.28
N ARG A 24 -14.26 19.94 31.00
CA ARG A 24 -12.98 19.43 30.48
C ARG A 24 -13.19 17.98 30.02
N ALA A 25 -12.86 17.69 28.76
CA ALA A 25 -12.78 16.33 28.25
C ALA A 25 -11.30 15.95 28.09
N VAL A 26 -10.87 14.90 28.79
CA VAL A 26 -9.51 14.37 28.66
C VAL A 26 -9.47 13.50 27.41
N ARG A 27 -8.53 13.79 26.51
CA ARG A 27 -8.28 12.99 25.31
C ARG A 27 -7.06 12.11 25.55
N ASP A 28 -7.21 10.81 25.33
CA ASP A 28 -6.05 9.93 25.23
C ASP A 28 -5.40 10.12 23.85
N HIS A 29 -4.14 10.54 23.85
CA HIS A 29 -3.34 10.74 22.65
C HIS A 29 -2.41 9.56 22.34
N ARG A 30 -2.38 8.54 23.20
CA ARG A 30 -1.61 7.33 22.93
C ARG A 30 -2.22 6.60 21.76
N TYR A 31 -1.36 6.09 20.88
CA TYR A 31 -1.75 5.32 19.72
C TYR A 31 -0.80 4.13 19.58
N THR A 32 -1.36 3.01 19.13
CA THR A 32 -0.60 1.86 18.65
C THR A 32 -1.09 1.56 17.25
N TRP A 33 -0.16 1.35 16.33
CA TRP A 33 -0.47 1.12 14.92
C TRP A 33 0.52 0.12 14.32
N ALA A 34 0.09 -0.45 13.20
CA ALA A 34 0.88 -1.23 12.28
C ALA A 34 0.54 -0.79 10.85
N TRP A 35 1.41 -1.12 9.91
CA TRP A 35 1.21 -0.90 8.48
C TRP A 35 0.88 -2.21 7.80
N LEU A 36 -0.19 -2.19 7.02
CA LEU A 36 -0.57 -3.25 6.11
C LEU A 36 -0.07 -2.86 4.72
N PHE A 37 0.80 -3.68 4.14
CA PHE A 37 1.19 -3.58 2.75
C PHE A 37 0.43 -4.61 1.96
N GLY A 38 -0.19 -4.23 0.84
CA GLY A 38 -1.01 -5.14 0.05
C GLY A 38 -0.86 -4.95 -1.45
N ALA A 39 -0.79 -6.07 -2.16
CA ALA A 39 -0.88 -6.15 -3.60
C ALA A 39 -1.91 -7.19 -4.01
N VAL A 40 -2.75 -6.87 -5.00
CA VAL A 40 -3.78 -7.78 -5.52
C VAL A 40 -3.70 -7.83 -7.04
N CYS A 41 -3.93 -9.01 -7.61
CA CYS A 41 -4.18 -9.22 -9.03
C CYS A 41 -5.66 -9.61 -9.20
N PRO A 42 -6.54 -8.65 -9.57
CA PRO A 42 -7.98 -8.91 -9.63
C PRO A 42 -8.36 -10.01 -10.63
N GLU A 43 -7.66 -10.07 -11.77
CA GLU A 43 -7.92 -11.05 -12.83
C GLU A 43 -7.71 -12.49 -12.38
N ARG A 44 -6.72 -12.70 -11.50
CA ARG A 44 -6.39 -14.02 -10.95
C ARG A 44 -6.99 -14.28 -9.57
N ALA A 45 -7.66 -13.29 -8.98
CA ALA A 45 -8.16 -13.32 -7.61
C ALA A 45 -7.10 -13.73 -6.55
N VAL A 46 -5.84 -13.34 -6.77
CA VAL A 46 -4.72 -13.59 -5.83
C VAL A 46 -4.16 -12.29 -5.29
N GLY A 47 -3.50 -12.35 -4.14
CA GLY A 47 -2.81 -11.21 -3.55
C GLY A 47 -1.74 -11.62 -2.56
N ALA A 48 -0.86 -10.69 -2.25
CA ALA A 48 0.22 -10.81 -1.27
C ALA A 48 0.13 -9.65 -0.29
N ALA A 49 0.34 -9.91 1.00
CA ALA A 49 0.27 -8.88 2.02
C ALA A 49 1.22 -9.17 3.19
N VAL A 50 1.76 -8.11 3.80
CA VAL A 50 2.58 -8.19 5.02
C VAL A 50 2.13 -7.13 6.04
N VAL A 51 2.26 -7.46 7.33
CA VAL A 51 1.98 -6.53 8.44
C VAL A 51 3.30 -6.16 9.11
N LEU A 52 3.64 -4.87 9.10
CA LEU A 52 4.93 -4.38 9.58
C LEU A 52 4.76 -3.22 10.56
N PRO A 53 5.68 -3.07 11.53
CA PRO A 53 5.59 -2.01 12.54
C PRO A 53 5.97 -0.63 11.99
N GLU A 54 6.55 -0.54 10.79
CA GLU A 54 7.05 0.70 10.19
C GLU A 54 6.78 0.73 8.68
N VAL A 55 6.78 1.94 8.10
CA VAL A 55 6.75 2.16 6.66
C VAL A 55 8.06 2.81 6.22
N ASN A 56 8.90 2.06 5.51
CA ASN A 56 10.22 2.48 5.06
C ASN A 56 10.70 1.58 3.90
N VAL A 57 11.92 1.82 3.41
CA VAL A 57 12.52 1.04 2.29
C VAL A 57 12.71 -0.44 2.65
N GLU A 58 13.08 -0.76 3.90
CA GLU A 58 13.26 -2.16 4.33
C GLU A 58 11.92 -2.90 4.34
N ALA A 59 10.87 -2.26 4.85
CA ALA A 59 9.50 -2.78 4.81
C ALA A 59 9.02 -3.01 3.36
N MET A 60 9.32 -2.08 2.45
CA MET A 60 9.02 -2.24 1.03
C MET A 60 9.76 -3.43 0.41
N ASN A 61 11.04 -3.63 0.73
CA ASN A 61 11.81 -4.78 0.23
C ASN A 61 11.23 -6.11 0.74
N ILE A 62 10.78 -6.17 1.99
CA ILE A 62 10.09 -7.34 2.54
C ILE A 62 8.80 -7.62 1.74
N HIS A 63 8.02 -6.58 1.46
CA HIS A 63 6.79 -6.73 0.68
C HIS A 63 7.04 -7.16 -0.77
N LEU A 64 8.04 -6.59 -1.45
CA LEU A 64 8.42 -6.98 -2.81
C LEU A 64 8.88 -8.45 -2.88
N ALA A 65 9.64 -8.91 -1.88
CA ALA A 65 10.04 -10.31 -1.78
C ALA A 65 8.83 -11.23 -1.61
N GLU A 66 7.84 -10.82 -0.81
CA GLU A 66 6.60 -11.58 -0.63
C GLU A 66 5.76 -11.61 -1.91
N ILE A 67 5.61 -10.48 -2.60
CA ILE A 67 4.94 -10.44 -3.91
C ILE A 67 5.63 -11.39 -4.88
N SER A 68 6.95 -11.31 -5.00
CA SER A 68 7.75 -12.12 -5.93
C SER A 68 7.54 -13.63 -5.73
N ARG A 69 7.37 -14.08 -4.48
CA ARG A 69 7.05 -15.48 -4.15
C ARG A 69 5.63 -15.90 -4.55
N CYS A 70 4.69 -14.96 -4.57
CA CYS A 70 3.31 -15.20 -4.97
C CYS A 70 3.07 -15.07 -6.48
N VAL A 71 4.04 -14.53 -7.23
CA VAL A 71 4.01 -14.54 -8.70
C VAL A 71 4.17 -15.99 -9.17
N THR A 72 3.33 -16.41 -10.11
CA THR A 72 3.41 -17.74 -10.71
C THR A 72 4.76 -17.91 -11.42
N GLU A 73 5.27 -19.13 -11.46
CA GLU A 73 6.37 -19.50 -12.35
C GLU A 73 6.08 -19.05 -13.80
N ASP A 74 7.09 -18.51 -14.47
CA ASP A 74 7.03 -17.91 -15.81
C ASP A 74 6.12 -16.66 -15.97
N ALA A 75 5.58 -16.10 -14.88
CA ALA A 75 4.83 -14.84 -14.92
C ALA A 75 5.69 -13.64 -14.50
N HIS A 76 5.37 -12.47 -15.05
CA HIS A 76 5.95 -11.18 -14.67
C HIS A 76 4.88 -10.29 -14.05
N ALA A 77 5.17 -9.70 -12.87
CA ALA A 77 4.23 -8.83 -12.20
C ALA A 77 4.50 -7.35 -12.51
N VAL A 78 3.48 -6.65 -13.01
CA VAL A 78 3.49 -5.18 -13.09
C VAL A 78 2.76 -4.61 -11.88
N LEU A 79 3.52 -3.92 -11.02
CA LEU A 79 3.03 -3.34 -9.79
C LEU A 79 2.76 -1.85 -9.98
N VAL A 80 1.49 -1.47 -9.93
CA VAL A 80 1.08 -0.06 -9.92
C VAL A 80 1.10 0.46 -8.49
N LEU A 81 1.75 1.59 -8.24
CA LEU A 81 1.96 2.17 -6.91
C LEU A 81 1.97 3.70 -6.95
N ASP A 82 1.71 4.35 -5.82
CA ASP A 82 1.71 5.81 -5.75
C ASP A 82 3.13 6.40 -5.70
N GLY A 83 3.23 7.73 -5.60
CA GLY A 83 4.51 8.46 -5.58
C GLY A 83 5.19 8.57 -4.21
N ALA A 84 4.92 7.70 -3.24
CA ALA A 84 5.56 7.78 -1.93
C ALA A 84 7.10 7.70 -2.03
N GLY A 85 7.81 8.43 -1.16
CA GLY A 85 9.26 8.60 -1.28
C GLY A 85 10.08 7.31 -1.17
N TRP A 86 9.52 6.26 -0.56
CA TRP A 86 10.14 4.94 -0.49
C TRP A 86 9.91 4.09 -1.75
N HIS A 87 8.92 4.40 -2.60
CA HIS A 87 8.60 3.69 -3.84
C HIS A 87 9.60 3.91 -4.97
N THR A 88 10.34 5.01 -4.93
CA THR A 88 11.35 5.37 -5.93
C THR A 88 12.77 5.38 -5.37
N SER A 89 12.96 4.80 -4.18
CA SER A 89 14.27 4.79 -3.53
C SER A 89 15.25 3.91 -4.31
N PRO A 90 16.49 4.35 -4.57
CA PRO A 90 17.52 3.52 -5.18
C PRO A 90 17.99 2.37 -4.29
N ARG A 91 17.54 2.32 -3.02
CA ARG A 91 17.81 1.24 -2.07
C ARG A 91 16.80 0.09 -2.15
N LEU A 92 15.83 0.16 -3.07
CA LEU A 92 14.90 -0.93 -3.30
C LEU A 92 15.62 -2.11 -3.97
N SER A 93 15.42 -3.29 -3.41
CA SER A 93 15.85 -4.56 -3.98
C SER A 93 14.72 -5.10 -4.85
N LEU A 94 14.68 -4.68 -6.12
CA LEU A 94 13.64 -5.09 -7.06
C LEU A 94 13.90 -6.52 -7.56
N PRO A 95 12.99 -7.48 -7.33
CA PRO A 95 13.10 -8.82 -7.91
C PRO A 95 12.97 -8.78 -9.44
N GLU A 96 13.64 -9.70 -10.13
CA GLU A 96 13.68 -9.73 -11.62
C GLU A 96 12.29 -9.93 -12.26
N ASN A 97 11.36 -10.57 -11.54
CA ASN A 97 10.00 -10.86 -12.00
C ASN A 97 8.99 -9.75 -11.66
N ILE A 98 9.45 -8.54 -11.30
CA ILE A 98 8.58 -7.41 -10.94
C ILE A 98 9.03 -6.13 -11.66
N THR A 99 8.07 -5.42 -12.26
CA THR A 99 8.23 -4.04 -12.74
C THR A 99 7.36 -3.08 -11.94
N LEU A 100 7.91 -1.94 -11.54
CA LEU A 100 7.18 -0.89 -10.83
C LEU A 100 6.67 0.17 -11.82
N VAL A 101 5.39 0.53 -11.73
CA VAL A 101 4.74 1.56 -12.53
C VAL A 101 4.17 2.65 -11.61
N PRO A 102 4.86 3.79 -11.46
CA PRO A 102 4.39 4.86 -10.59
C PRO A 102 3.17 5.57 -11.18
N LEU A 103 2.18 5.84 -10.35
CA LEU A 103 1.02 6.66 -10.71
C LEU A 103 1.40 8.15 -10.77
N PRO A 104 0.67 8.95 -11.57
CA PRO A 104 0.74 10.40 -11.48
C PRO A 104 0.46 10.90 -10.05
N PRO A 105 1.08 12.00 -9.61
CA PRO A 105 0.88 12.52 -8.26
C PRO A 105 -0.60 12.82 -7.94
N LYS A 106 -1.01 12.55 -6.69
CA LYS A 106 -2.35 12.84 -6.16
C LYS A 106 -3.51 12.14 -6.90
N CYS A 107 -3.27 10.92 -7.36
CA CYS A 107 -4.25 10.13 -8.09
C CYS A 107 -4.61 8.86 -7.29
N PRO A 108 -5.46 8.97 -6.23
CA PRO A 108 -5.83 7.81 -5.41
C PRO A 108 -6.71 6.81 -6.19
N GLU A 109 -7.47 7.29 -7.17
CA GLU A 109 -8.16 6.45 -8.16
C GLU A 109 -7.31 6.42 -9.44
N PRO A 110 -6.79 5.26 -9.87
CA PRO A 110 -5.97 5.21 -11.08
C PRO A 110 -6.82 5.51 -12.32
N PRO A 111 -6.32 6.32 -13.28
CA PRO A 111 -6.97 6.48 -14.57
C PRO A 111 -7.02 5.11 -15.27
N ARG A 112 -8.08 4.84 -16.05
CA ARG A 112 -8.22 3.59 -16.82
C ARG A 112 -6.96 3.21 -17.60
N GLN A 113 -6.29 4.20 -18.16
CA GLN A 113 -5.06 4.03 -18.92
C GLN A 113 -3.90 3.40 -18.11
N CYS A 114 -3.81 3.67 -16.80
CA CYS A 114 -2.81 3.06 -15.93
C CYS A 114 -3.14 1.60 -15.59
N LEU A 115 -4.42 1.24 -15.55
CA LEU A 115 -4.88 -0.14 -15.38
C LEU A 115 -4.68 -0.96 -16.67
N GLU A 116 -4.84 -0.32 -17.83
CA GLU A 116 -4.64 -0.93 -19.15
C GLU A 116 -3.15 -1.16 -19.45
N ALA A 117 -2.26 -0.22 -19.11
CA ALA A 117 -0.81 -0.40 -19.22
C ALA A 117 -0.28 -1.60 -18.38
N GLY A 118 -0.94 -1.92 -17.26
CA GLY A 118 -0.63 -3.11 -16.47
C GLY A 118 -1.07 -4.43 -17.13
N ARG A 119 -2.04 -4.38 -18.05
CA ARG A 119 -2.56 -5.55 -18.79
C ARG A 119 -1.77 -5.85 -20.06
N GLU A 120 -1.29 -4.83 -20.78
CA GLU A 120 -0.57 -5.02 -22.06
C GLU A 120 0.82 -5.67 -21.91
N SER A 121 1.39 -5.71 -20.70
CA SER A 121 2.66 -6.40 -20.43
C SER A 121 2.56 -7.95 -20.37
N LEU A 122 1.35 -8.51 -20.47
CA LEU A 122 1.09 -9.95 -20.39
C LEU A 122 1.10 -10.67 -21.75
N ASP A 123 1.25 -9.95 -22.86
CA ASP A 123 1.01 -10.51 -24.22
C ASP A 123 2.26 -10.71 -25.09
N THR A 124 3.47 -10.62 -24.54
CA THR A 124 4.70 -10.99 -25.27
C THR A 124 5.37 -12.22 -24.68
N GLY A 125 4.71 -13.38 -24.83
CA GLY A 125 5.39 -14.68 -24.87
C GLY A 125 5.81 -15.01 -26.31
N PRO A 126 6.95 -15.70 -26.54
CA PRO A 126 7.45 -15.95 -27.89
C PRO A 126 6.55 -16.95 -28.63
N LEU A 127 6.37 -16.72 -29.94
CA LEU A 127 5.81 -17.67 -30.90
C LEU A 127 6.70 -18.91 -31.05
#